data_AF-A0A2U3AZG2-F1
#
_entry.id   AF-A0A2U3AZG2-F1
#
_cell.length_a   1.000
_cell.length_b   1.000
_cell.length_c   1.000
_cell.angle_alpha   90.00
_cell.angle_beta   90.00
_cell.angle_gamma   90.00
#
_symmetry.space_group_name_H-M   'P 1'
#
loop_
_entity.id
_entity.type
_entity.pdbx_description
1 polymer ?
#
loop_
_entity_poly.entity_id
_entity_poly.type
_entity_poly.pdbx_seq_one_letter_code
_entity_poly.pdbx_strand_id
1 'polypeptide(L)' 'MNELLQNILAFTALFMALSFLVKKFFWKKSKPKKGIKIHDCDNCH' A
#
# COMPACT_ATOMS: atom_id res chain seq x y z
N MET A 1 0.99 -10.82 -36.09
CA MET A 1 1.57 -9.91 -35.07
C MET A 1 0.41 -9.08 -34.55
N ASN A 2 -0.22 -9.52 -33.46
CA ASN A 2 -1.44 -8.88 -32.97
C ASN A 2 -1.04 -7.82 -31.95
N GLU A 3 -0.76 -6.61 -32.45
CA GLU A 3 -0.25 -5.47 -31.69
C GLU A 3 -1.17 -5.13 -30.50
N LEU A 4 -2.48 -5.36 -30.65
CA LEU A 4 -3.47 -5.28 -29.57
C LEU A 4 -3.11 -6.18 -28.38
N LEU A 5 -2.74 -7.44 -28.63
CA LEU A 5 -2.46 -8.40 -27.56
C LEU A 5 -1.13 -8.08 -26.86
N GLN A 6 -0.12 -7.64 -27.61
CA GLN A 6 1.17 -7.19 -27.05
C GLN A 6 1.01 -5.91 -26.22
N ASN A 7 0.21 -4.94 -26.68
CA ASN A 7 -0.08 -3.73 -25.92
C ASN A 7 -0.77 -4.06 -24.61
N ILE A 8 -1.81 -4.92 -24.63
CA ILE A 8 -2.51 -5.31 -23.39
C ILE A 8 -1.53 -5.98 -22.42
N LEU A 9 -0.66 -6.86 -22.91
CA LEU A 9 0.36 -7.53 -22.09
C LEU A 9 1.40 -6.56 -21.51
N ALA A 10 1.86 -5.60 -22.32
CA ALA A 10 2.80 -4.56 -21.90
C ALA A 10 2.17 -3.63 -20.85
N PHE A 11 0.94 -3.17 -21.08
CA PHE A 11 0.22 -2.31 -20.14
C PHE A 11 -0.12 -3.05 -18.84
N THR A 12 -0.54 -4.32 -18.89
CA THR A 12 -0.82 -5.11 -17.68
C THR A 12 0.45 -5.37 -16.88
N ALA A 13 1.57 -5.71 -17.52
CA ALA A 13 2.86 -5.87 -16.84
C ALA A 13 3.32 -4.56 -16.18
N LEU A 14 3.20 -3.43 -16.88
CA LEU A 14 3.49 -2.10 -16.34
C LEU A 14 2.60 -1.78 -15.13
N PHE A 15 1.29 -2.01 -15.26
CA PHE A 15 0.31 -1.75 -14.20
C PHE A 15 0.56 -2.62 -12.97
N MET A 16 0.93 -3.88 -13.16
CA MET A 16 1.28 -4.82 -12.09
C MET A 16 2.55 -4.38 -11.35
N ALA A 17 3.58 -3.95 -12.08
CA ALA A 17 4.81 -3.41 -11.49
C ALA A 17 4.54 -2.13 -10.68
N LEU A 18 3.77 -1.19 -11.24
CA LEU A 18 3.36 0.04 -10.55
C LEU A 18 2.49 -0.26 -9.32
N SER A 19 1.55 -1.19 -9.42
CA SER A 19 0.71 -1.62 -8.30
C SER A 19 1.54 -2.20 -7.17
N PHE A 20 2.53 -3.03 -7.48
CA PHE A 20 3.44 -3.59 -6.48
C PHE A 20 4.33 -2.51 -5.85
N LEU A 21 4.78 -1.53 -6.63
CA LEU A 21 5.56 -0.39 -6.14
C LEU A 21 4.73 0.51 -5.21
N VAL A 22 3.52 0.89 -5.63
CA VAL A 22 2.56 1.65 -4.82
C VAL A 22 2.22 0.88 -3.56
N LYS A 23 1.90 -0.40 -3.66
CA LYS A 23 1.67 -1.25 -2.48
C LYS A 23 2.90 -1.25 -1.57
N LYS A 24 4.11 -1.49 -2.08
CA LYS A 24 5.33 -1.54 -1.25
C LYS A 24 5.62 -0.22 -0.52
N PHE A 25 5.38 0.92 -1.15
CA PHE A 25 5.67 2.24 -0.57
C PHE A 25 4.52 2.79 0.30
N PHE A 26 3.27 2.63 -0.12
CA PHE A 26 2.10 3.14 0.61
C PHE A 26 1.61 2.17 1.69
N TRP A 27 1.84 0.86 1.55
CA TRP A 27 1.51 -0.14 2.58
C TRP A 27 2.49 -0.14 3.76
N LYS A 28 3.43 0.82 3.81
CA LYS A 28 4.31 1.05 4.97
C LYS A 28 3.79 2.13 5.93
N LYS A 29 2.62 2.73 5.68
CA LYS A 29 1.97 3.72 6.58
C LYS A 29 0.59 3.30 7.10
N SER A 30 0.44 2.05 7.52
CA SER A 30 -0.55 1.73 8.56
C SER A 30 0.15 1.16 9.79
N LYS A 31 1.01 1.98 10.40
CA LYS A 31 1.12 1.93 11.85
C LYS A 31 0.29 3.09 12.36
N PRO A 32 -0.75 2.88 13.19
CA PRO A 32 -1.33 4.00 13.93
C PRO A 32 -0.17 4.65 14.69
N LYS A 33 0.16 5.90 14.35
CA LYS A 33 1.05 6.69 15.20
C LYS A 33 0.35 6.78 16.55
N LYS A 34 1.00 6.24 17.58
CA LYS A 34 0.72 6.56 18.98
C LYS A 34 0.59 8.07 19.11
N GLY A 35 -0.64 8.57 19.15
CA GLY A 35 -0.99 9.89 19.61
C GLY A 35 -1.50 9.73 21.02
N ILE A 36 -0.67 10.08 21.98
CA ILE A 36 -1.05 10.26 23.39
C ILE A 36 -2.22 11.25 23.41
N LYS A 37 -3.41 10.76 23.74
CA LYS A 37 -4.47 11.50 24.43
C LYS A 37 -4.73 10.69 25.70
N ILE A 38 -4.07 11.06 26.79
CA ILE A 38 -4.74 11.71 27.92
C ILE A 38 -5.95 10.89 28.36
N HIS A 39 -5.68 9.74 29.00
CA HIS A 39 -6.46 9.33 30.16
C HIS A 39 -5.47 8.59 31.07
N ASP A 40 -4.84 9.38 31.94
CA ASP A 40 -4.38 8.94 33.24
C ASP A 40 -5.46 8.07 33.90
N CYS A 41 -5.00 7.02 34.59
CA CYS A 41 -5.76 6.29 35.60
C CYS A 41 -6.94 5.44 35.11
N ASP A 42 -6.68 4.24 34.58
CA ASP A 42 -7.66 3.16 34.73
C ASP A 42 -6.95 1.79 34.68
N ASN A 43 -6.63 1.22 35.86
CA ASN A 43 -6.07 -0.15 36.09
C ASN A 43 -4.53 -0.22 35.97
N CYS A 44 -3.72 0.10 36.98
CA CYS A 44 -3.74 -0.23 38.41
C CYS A 44 -3.50 -1.73 38.70
N HIS A 45 -2.31 -2.02 39.27
CA HIS A 45 -1.72 -3.29 39.73
C HIS A 45 -1.44 -4.39 38.68
#